data_AF-X1DUJ8-F1
#
_entry.id   AF-X1DUJ8-F1
#
_cell.length_a   1.000
_cell.length_b   1.000
_cell.length_c   1.000
_cell.angle_alpha   90.00
_cell.angle_beta   90.00
_cell.angle_gamma   90.00
#
_symmetry.space_group_name_H-M   'P 1'
#
loop_
_entity.id
_entity.type
_entity.pdbx_description
1 polymer ?
#
loop_
_entity_poly.entity_id
_entity_poly.type
_entity_poly.pdbx_seq_one_letter_code
_entity_poly.pdbx_strand_id
1 'polypeptide(L)' 'MTDIHDRMPVLLHGGDAHQWLAQGKLAAPPKLTKTAVSPRVNRIENDDPACLDPLPQTTFNFD' A
#
# COMPACT_ATOMS: atom_id res chain seq x y z
N MET A 1 6.12 7.39 4.35
CA MET A 1 5.40 7.32 3.06
C MET A 1 5.68 8.52 2.19
N THR A 2 6.02 9.70 2.72
CA THR A 2 6.47 10.86 1.93
C THR A 2 7.65 10.55 0.99
N ASP A 3 8.41 9.50 1.30
CA ASP A 3 9.48 8.93 0.50
C ASP A 3 9.01 8.01 -0.65
N ILE A 4 7.70 7.81 -0.81
CA ILE A 4 7.05 7.20 -1.99
C ILE A 4 6.05 8.18 -2.60
N HIS A 5 5.18 8.76 -1.78
CA HIS A 5 4.08 9.62 -2.20
C HIS A 5 3.65 10.54 -1.04
N ASP A 6 3.24 11.77 -1.34
CA ASP A 6 2.85 12.79 -0.37
C ASP A 6 1.42 12.58 0.20
N ARG A 7 0.60 11.80 -0.51
CA ARG A 7 -0.75 11.37 -0.11
C ARG A 7 -0.81 9.89 0.23
N MET A 8 -1.68 9.53 1.19
CA MET A 8 -2.01 8.17 1.58
C MET A 8 -3.52 8.01 1.78
N PRO A 9 -4.09 6.82 1.50
CA PRO A 9 -5.46 6.52 1.89
C PRO A 9 -5.62 6.50 3.41
N VAL A 10 -6.84 6.75 3.87
CA VAL A 10 -7.20 6.51 5.27
C VAL A 10 -7.35 5.01 5.48
N LEU A 11 -6.50 4.44 6.31
CA LEU A 11 -6.51 3.01 6.62
C LEU A 11 -7.06 2.81 8.04
N LEU A 12 -7.95 1.83 8.18
CA LEU A 12 -8.56 1.45 9.45
C LEU A 12 -8.02 0.09 9.90
N HIS A 13 -7.92 -0.12 11.21
CA HIS A 13 -7.83 -1.48 11.73
C HIS A 13 -9.14 -2.23 11.49
N GLY A 14 -9.07 -3.56 11.33
CA GLY A 14 -10.25 -4.38 11.05
C GLY A 14 -11.38 -4.20 12.09
N GLY A 15 -11.04 -4.00 13.36
CA GLY A 15 -12.02 -3.75 14.43
C GLY A 15 -12.69 -2.37 14.39
N ASP A 16 -12.03 -1.38 13.78
CA ASP A 16 -12.51 0.01 13.75
C ASP A 16 -13.40 0.32 12.53
N ALA A 17 -13.39 -0.57 11.52
CA ALA A 17 -14.21 -0.42 10.33
C ALA A 17 -15.71 -0.26 10.66
N HIS A 18 -16.20 -1.00 11.66
CA HIS A 18 -17.58 -0.90 12.09
C HIS A 18 -17.90 0.46 12.73
N GLN A 19 -17.00 0.99 13.55
CA GLN A 19 -17.18 2.31 14.17
C GLN A 19 -17.16 3.43 13.13
N TRP A 20 -16.27 3.32 12.14
CA TRP A 20 -16.26 4.25 11.02
C TRP A 20 -17.57 4.20 10.22
N LEU A 21 -18.06 3.01 9.87
CA LEU A 21 -19.33 2.86 9.14
C LEU A 21 -20.53 3.42 9.92
N ALA A 22 -20.59 3.16 11.22
CA ALA A 22 -21.74 3.52 12.04
C ALA A 22 -21.74 4.99 12.48
N GLN A 23 -20.55 5.57 12.71
CA GLN A 23 -20.41 6.85 13.42
C GLN A 23 -19.54 7.87 12.66
N GLY A 24 -18.94 7.49 11.54
CA GLY A 24 -17.96 8.32 10.82
C GLY A 24 -16.67 8.55 11.62
N LYS A 25 -16.46 7.84 12.73
CA LYS A 25 -15.32 8.05 13.62
C LYS A 25 -14.08 7.35 13.05
N LEU A 26 -13.02 8.13 12.83
CA LEU A 26 -11.72 7.60 12.42
C LEU A 26 -10.89 7.19 13.63
N ALA A 27 -10.15 6.09 13.47
CA ALA A 27 -9.18 5.61 14.43
C ALA A 27 -7.74 5.94 13.97
N ALA A 28 -6.76 5.65 14.83
CA ALA A 28 -5.36 5.77 14.46
C ALA A 28 -5.04 4.76 13.33
N PRO A 29 -4.27 5.16 12.30
CA PRO A 29 -3.94 4.27 11.19
C PRO A 29 -2.97 3.16 11.63
N PRO A 30 -3.05 1.96 11.02
CA PRO A 30 -2.11 0.88 11.27
C PRO A 30 -0.69 1.23 10.79
N LYS A 31 0.32 0.58 11.40
CA LYS A 31 1.69 0.61 10.89
C LYS A 31 1.76 -0.16 9.57
N LEU A 32 2.49 0.39 8.60
CA LEU A 32 2.66 -0.21 7.27
C LEU A 32 4.11 -0.58 7.02
N THR A 33 4.28 -1.69 6.30
CA THR A 33 5.53 -2.04 5.63
C THR A 33 5.39 -1.76 4.14
N LYS A 34 6.52 -1.60 3.46
CA LYS A 34 6.56 -1.34 2.01
C LYS A 34 7.67 -2.16 1.37
N THR A 35 7.40 -2.63 0.17
CA THR A 35 8.37 -3.35 -0.66
C THR A 35 8.16 -2.92 -2.10
N ALA A 36 9.24 -2.69 -2.83
CA ALA A 36 9.13 -2.35 -4.24
C ALA A 36 8.83 -3.61 -5.08
N VAL A 37 8.07 -3.41 -6.16
CA VAL A 37 7.53 -4.46 -7.04
C VAL A 37 7.81 -4.12 -8.50
N SER A 38 7.66 -5.10 -9.40
CA SER A 38 7.91 -4.93 -10.83
C SER A 38 6.96 -3.89 -11.47
N PRO A 39 7.43 -3.07 -12.44
CA PRO A 39 6.57 -2.23 -13.28
C PRO A 39 5.49 -2.98 -14.07
N ARG A 40 5.53 -4.32 -14.09
CA ARG A 40 4.48 -5.20 -14.61
C ARG A 40 3.08 -4.80 -14.13
N VAL A 41 2.96 -4.40 -12.86
CA VAL A 41 1.70 -3.97 -12.22
C VAL A 41 1.06 -2.75 -12.89
N ASN A 42 1.83 -1.99 -13.69
CA ASN A 42 1.32 -0.79 -14.39
C ASN A 42 0.41 -1.12 -15.58
N ARG A 43 0.32 -2.40 -16.00
CA ARG A 43 -0.55 -2.87 -17.09
C ARG A 43 -1.68 -3.67 -16.48
N ILE A 44 -2.91 -3.21 -16.68
CA ILE A 44 -4.12 -3.81 -16.07
C ILE A 44 -4.38 -5.24 -16.55
N GLU A 45 -3.82 -5.62 -17.68
CA GLU A 45 -3.94 -6.97 -18.25
C GLU A 45 -3.11 -8.00 -17.45
N ASN A 46 -2.17 -7.55 -16.64
CA ASN A 46 -1.40 -8.40 -15.73
C ASN A 46 -2.10 -8.47 -14.37
N ASP A 47 -3.09 -9.35 -14.25
CA ASP A 47 -3.76 -9.68 -12.99
C ASP A 47 -3.31 -11.05 -12.50
N ASP A 48 -2.05 -11.11 -12.05
CA ASP A 48 -1.42 -12.33 -11.57
C ASP A 48 -0.58 -12.05 -10.31
N PRO A 49 -0.29 -13.08 -9.48
CA PRO A 49 0.44 -12.89 -8.22
C PRO A 49 1.81 -12.22 -8.36
N ALA A 50 2.47 -12.35 -9.52
CA ALA A 50 3.80 -11.76 -9.72
C ALA A 50 3.77 -10.22 -9.76
N CYS A 51 2.60 -9.59 -9.85
CA CYS A 51 2.44 -8.15 -9.69
C CYS A 51 2.79 -7.65 -8.28
N LEU A 52 2.73 -8.53 -7.27
CA LEU A 52 3.05 -8.19 -5.87
C LEU A 52 4.39 -8.78 -5.39
N ASP A 53 5.08 -9.52 -6.26
CA ASP A 53 6.37 -10.12 -5.89
C ASP A 53 7.43 -9.04 -5.63
N PRO A 54 8.21 -9.18 -4.54
CA PRO A 54 9.21 -8.19 -4.17
C PRO A 54 10.35 -8.16 -5.18
N LEU A 55 10.73 -6.97 -5.62
CA LEU A 55 11.94 -6.78 -6.41
C LEU A 55 13.20 -7.00 -5.53
N PRO A 56 14.23 -7.69 -6.04
CA PRO A 56 15.50 -7.83 -5.35
C PRO A 56 16.11 -6.46 -5.00
N GLN A 57 16.58 -6.31 -3.76
CA GLN A 57 17.12 -5.06 -3.22
C GLN A 57 18.37 -4.53 -3.96
N THR A 58 19.03 -5.36 -4.75
CA THR A 58 20.19 -5.01 -5.59
C THR A 58 19.87 -4.14 -6.80
N THR A 59 18.61 -3.82 -7.05
CA THR A 59 18.15 -3.17 -8.29
C THR A 59 17.77 -1.69 -8.12
N PHE A 60 17.92 -1.13 -6.92
CA PHE A 60 17.48 0.24 -6.62
C PHE A 60 18.65 1.25 -6.69
N ASN A 61 18.92 1.77 -7.88
CA ASN A 61 19.51 3.11 -8.03
C ASN A 61 18.36 4.10 -8.18
N PHE A 62 18.17 4.97 -7.20
CA PHE A 62 17.40 6.19 -7.36
C PHE A 62 18.41 7.28 -7.69
N ASP A 63 18.57 7.60 -8.97
CA ASP A 63 19.21 8.84 -9.41
C ASP A 63 18.32 10.04 -9.05
#